data_AF-W8CEB3-F1
#
_entry.id   AF-W8CEB3-F1
#
_cell.length_a   1.000
_cell.length_b   1.000
_cell.length_c   1.000
_cell.angle_alpha   90.00
_cell.angle_beta   90.00
_cell.angle_gamma   90.00
#
_symmetry.space_group_name_H-M   'P 1'
#
loop_
_entity.id
_entity.type
_entity.pdbx_description
1 polymer ?
#
loop_
_entity_poly.entity_id
_entity_poly.type
_entity_poly.pdbx_seq_one_letter_code
_entity_poly.pdbx_strand_id
1 'polypeptide(L)'
;SKVRIYPYSQYDRTVCLRAEVVGCLWEDAIVSYSIPKGVQRGMEIDLSDKTYDGHEESDRFVGGLGQLVDGQKGKDNFRTDIHGFGKGFEWIGWRNDTPSLLGHPVEITFEFESVRNFSAVILHTNNMFIKDVQVFVHAKVFFSISGRQYAGEPVQFSY
;
A
#
# COMPACT_ATOMS: atom_id res chain seq x y z
N SER A 1 4.60 14.28 -12.02
CA SER A 1 3.74 13.28 -12.69
C SER A 1 3.64 13.54 -14.19
N LYS A 2 3.48 12.49 -15.01
CA LYS A 2 3.24 12.59 -16.46
C LYS A 2 2.09 11.66 -16.83
N VAL A 3 1.09 12.17 -17.57
CA VAL A 3 -0.03 11.37 -18.10
C VAL A 3 0.17 11.23 -19.61
N ARG A 4 0.01 10.02 -20.14
CA ARG A 4 0.10 9.76 -21.58
C ARG A 4 -1.22 9.21 -22.10
N ILE A 5 -1.83 9.91 -23.06
CA ILE A 5 -3.09 9.50 -23.69
C ILE A 5 -2.76 8.99 -25.09
N TYR A 6 -3.18 7.76 -25.40
CA TYR A 6 -3.00 7.12 -26.70
C TYR A 6 -4.35 6.92 -27.40
N PRO A 7 -4.75 7.83 -28.32
CA PRO A 7 -5.92 7.61 -29.16
C PRO A 7 -5.69 6.38 -30.04
N TYR A 8 -6.61 5.41 -29.99
CA TYR A 8 -6.50 4.14 -30.71
C TYR A 8 -7.71 3.90 -31.61
N SER A 9 -7.47 3.39 -32.81
CA SER A 9 -8.50 2.89 -33.73
C SER A 9 -8.05 1.59 -34.34
N GLN A 10 -8.95 0.60 -34.38
CA GLN A 10 -8.70 -0.68 -35.03
C GLN A 10 -8.66 -0.58 -36.57
N TYR A 11 -9.33 0.42 -37.14
CA TYR A 11 -9.39 0.68 -38.58
C TYR A 11 -8.76 2.02 -38.92
N ASP A 12 -8.30 2.18 -40.16
CA ASP A 12 -7.77 3.44 -40.67
C ASP A 12 -8.86 4.50 -40.77
N ARG A 13 -8.95 5.32 -39.73
CA ARG A 13 -9.84 6.48 -39.65
C ARG A 13 -9.18 7.56 -38.80
N THR A 14 -9.58 8.80 -39.04
CA THR A 14 -9.20 9.93 -38.20
C THR A 14 -9.74 9.73 -36.79
N VAL A 15 -8.89 9.93 -35.79
CA VAL A 15 -9.25 9.93 -34.37
C VAL A 15 -9.10 11.34 -33.82
N CYS A 16 -10.18 11.88 -33.27
CA CYS A 16 -10.18 13.17 -32.58
C CYS A 16 -10.30 12.94 -31.08
N LEU A 17 -9.55 13.69 -30.27
CA LEU A 17 -9.61 13.64 -28.82
C LEU A 17 -9.80 15.04 -28.25
N ARG A 18 -10.74 15.17 -27.32
CA ARG A 18 -10.81 16.26 -26.36
C ARG A 18 -10.71 15.62 -24.97
N ALA A 19 -9.72 16.03 -24.19
CA ALA A 19 -9.47 15.46 -22.87
C ALA A 19 -9.32 16.57 -21.83
N GLU A 20 -9.70 16.25 -20.60
CA GLU A 20 -9.51 17.06 -19.41
C GLU A 20 -9.02 16.13 -18.30
N VAL A 21 -8.03 16.58 -17.52
CA VAL A 21 -7.49 15.81 -16.39
C VAL A 21 -7.94 16.51 -15.12
N VAL A 22 -8.73 15.80 -14.31
CA VAL A 22 -9.25 16.28 -13.03
C VAL A 22 -8.57 15.51 -11.92
N GLY A 23 -8.11 16.22 -10.90
CA GLY A 23 -7.42 15.65 -9.75
C GLY A 23 -7.06 16.73 -8.72
N CYS A 24 -6.22 16.36 -7.77
CA CYS A 24 -5.67 17.25 -6.75
C CYS A 24 -4.13 17.17 -6.74
N LEU A 25 -3.49 18.03 -5.96
CA LEU A 25 -2.07 17.93 -5.69
C LEU A 25 -1.78 16.69 -4.83
N TRP A 26 -0.68 16.01 -5.14
CA TRP A 26 -0.17 14.88 -4.35
C TRP A 26 0.71 15.42 -3.22
N GLU A 27 0.10 15.84 -2.12
CA GLU A 27 0.79 16.52 -1.01
C GLU A 27 1.71 15.59 -0.21
N ASP A 28 1.31 14.33 -0.05
CA ASP A 28 2.06 13.31 0.68
C ASP A 28 3.43 13.04 0.03
N ALA A 29 3.53 13.23 -1.29
CA ALA A 29 4.74 13.06 -2.10
C ALA A 29 5.50 11.75 -1.84
N ILE A 30 4.75 10.70 -1.53
CA ILE A 30 5.24 9.32 -1.54
C ILE A 30 5.51 8.96 -3.00
N VAL A 31 6.74 8.55 -3.28
CA VAL A 31 7.20 8.12 -4.61
C VAL A 31 6.99 6.63 -4.78
N SER A 32 7.31 5.85 -3.74
CA SER A 32 7.08 4.41 -3.71
C SER A 32 6.95 3.94 -2.27
N TYR A 33 6.36 2.77 -2.08
CA TYR A 33 6.56 2.00 -0.86
C TYR A 33 6.98 0.59 -1.17
N SER A 34 7.78 0.01 -0.28
CA SER A 34 8.23 -1.37 -0.36
C SER A 34 7.64 -2.19 0.78
N ILE A 35 6.90 -3.25 0.47
CA ILE A 35 6.21 -4.10 1.46
C ILE A 35 6.37 -5.59 1.18
N PRO A 36 6.33 -6.46 2.21
CA PRO A 36 6.18 -7.89 2.01
C PRO A 36 4.86 -8.19 1.31
N LYS A 37 4.82 -9.21 0.46
CA LYS A 37 3.59 -9.64 -0.19
C LYS A 37 2.54 -10.05 0.84
N GLY A 38 1.33 -9.52 0.68
CA GLY A 38 0.18 -9.91 1.50
C GLY A 38 -0.22 -11.37 1.26
N VAL A 39 -0.99 -11.94 2.18
CA VAL A 39 -1.33 -13.37 2.17
C VAL A 39 -2.82 -13.62 1.94
N GLN A 40 -3.11 -14.73 1.28
CA GLN A 40 -4.46 -15.22 1.12
C GLN A 40 -4.96 -15.85 2.43
N ARG A 41 -6.20 -15.55 2.80
CA ARG A 41 -6.86 -16.09 4.00
C ARG A 41 -7.99 -17.04 3.60
N GLY A 42 -7.70 -18.33 3.64
CA GLY A 42 -8.61 -19.35 3.11
C GLY A 42 -8.69 -19.26 1.59
N MET A 43 -9.82 -19.67 1.00
CA MET A 43 -9.99 -19.67 -0.46
C MET A 43 -10.61 -18.39 -1.03
N GLU A 44 -11.24 -17.57 -0.18
CA GLU A 44 -12.11 -16.48 -0.65
C GLU A 44 -11.58 -15.07 -0.40
N ILE A 45 -10.60 -14.91 0.49
CA ILE A 45 -10.12 -13.60 0.94
C ILE A 45 -8.67 -13.46 0.53
N ASP A 46 -8.39 -12.45 -0.27
CA ASP A 46 -7.05 -12.17 -0.74
C ASP A 46 -6.62 -10.80 -0.21
N LEU A 47 -5.59 -10.80 0.64
CA LEU A 47 -5.07 -9.60 1.28
C LEU A 47 -3.73 -9.15 0.65
N SER A 48 -3.47 -9.56 -0.60
CA SER A 48 -2.39 -9.01 -1.42
C SER A 48 -2.72 -7.60 -1.89
N ASP A 49 -1.69 -6.77 -2.10
CA ASP A 49 -1.84 -5.49 -2.78
C ASP A 49 -2.19 -5.68 -4.27
N LYS A 50 -3.47 -5.50 -4.61
CA LYS A 50 -4.04 -5.76 -5.95
C LYS A 50 -3.81 -4.65 -6.95
N THR A 51 -3.52 -3.44 -6.50
CA THR A 51 -3.34 -2.27 -7.37
C THR A 51 -1.90 -1.79 -7.39
N TYR A 52 -0.98 -2.61 -6.89
CA TYR A 52 0.44 -2.26 -6.87
C TYR A 52 0.97 -2.08 -8.29
N ASP A 53 1.49 -0.90 -8.60
CA ASP A 53 1.95 -0.52 -9.94
C ASP A 53 3.48 -0.65 -10.13
N GLY A 54 4.19 -1.10 -9.09
CA GLY A 54 5.62 -1.38 -9.14
C GLY A 54 5.92 -2.79 -9.65
N HIS A 55 6.94 -3.42 -9.07
CA HIS A 55 7.32 -4.77 -9.45
C HIS A 55 7.56 -5.66 -8.23
N GLU A 56 7.54 -6.96 -8.47
CA GLU A 56 7.84 -7.96 -7.46
C GLU A 56 9.34 -8.25 -7.41
N GLU A 57 9.93 -8.15 -6.22
CA GLU A 57 11.30 -8.55 -5.96
C GLU A 57 11.29 -9.57 -4.81
N SER A 58 11.59 -10.83 -5.14
CA SER A 58 11.48 -11.96 -4.20
C SER A 58 10.10 -12.06 -3.53
N ASP A 59 10.04 -11.79 -2.23
CA ASP A 59 8.86 -11.84 -1.36
C ASP A 59 8.27 -10.45 -1.08
N ARG A 60 8.71 -9.42 -1.82
CA ARG A 60 8.29 -8.03 -1.65
C ARG A 60 7.76 -7.40 -2.93
N PHE A 61 6.97 -6.36 -2.74
CA PHE A 61 6.62 -5.37 -3.73
C PHE A 61 7.53 -4.15 -3.55
N VAL A 62 8.11 -3.65 -4.64
CA VAL A 62 9.08 -2.54 -4.63
C VAL A 62 8.86 -1.59 -5.81
N GLY A 63 9.24 -0.31 -5.62
CA GLY A 63 9.31 0.68 -6.68
C GLY A 63 7.97 1.18 -7.24
N GLY A 64 6.87 0.98 -6.50
CA GLY A 64 5.54 1.46 -6.88
C GLY A 64 4.67 1.88 -5.71
N LEU A 65 3.43 2.21 -6.04
CA LEU A 65 2.33 2.59 -5.16
C LEU A 65 1.16 1.63 -5.38
N GLY A 66 0.21 1.63 -4.46
CA GLY A 66 -0.95 0.75 -4.49
C GLY A 66 -1.90 1.08 -3.34
N GLN A 67 -2.54 0.06 -2.80
CA GLN A 67 -3.70 0.23 -1.91
C GLN A 67 -3.39 0.91 -0.56
N LEU A 68 -2.13 0.99 -0.14
CA LEU A 68 -1.79 1.70 1.10
C LEU A 68 -1.92 3.22 1.00
N VAL A 69 -1.94 3.76 -0.22
CA VAL A 69 -1.91 5.22 -0.47
C VAL A 69 -2.95 5.66 -1.50
N ASP A 70 -3.89 4.80 -1.88
CA ASP A 70 -4.93 5.12 -2.88
C ASP A 70 -6.07 6.00 -2.34
N GLY A 71 -6.03 6.32 -1.04
CA GLY A 71 -7.02 7.14 -0.33
C GLY A 71 -8.29 6.37 0.09
N GLN A 72 -8.41 5.09 -0.26
CA GLN A 72 -9.54 4.26 0.13
C GLN A 72 -9.35 3.68 1.53
N LYS A 73 -10.45 3.54 2.26
CA LYS A 73 -10.45 2.98 3.61
C LYS A 73 -11.37 1.78 3.70
N GLY A 74 -10.83 0.66 4.17
CA GLY A 74 -11.61 -0.54 4.45
C GLY A 74 -12.59 -0.36 5.61
N LYS A 75 -13.68 -1.13 5.57
CA LYS A 75 -14.70 -1.20 6.63
C LYS A 75 -14.28 -2.12 7.78
N ASP A 76 -14.96 -2.00 8.92
CA ASP A 76 -14.73 -2.85 10.11
C ASP A 76 -14.81 -4.34 9.78
N ASN A 77 -15.79 -4.73 8.95
CA ASN A 77 -15.86 -6.08 8.41
C ASN A 77 -15.00 -6.17 7.14
N PHE A 78 -13.76 -6.67 7.27
CA PHE A 78 -12.83 -6.85 6.16
C PHE A 78 -13.30 -7.86 5.10
N ARG A 79 -14.41 -8.58 5.32
CA ARG A 79 -14.94 -9.57 4.36
C ARG A 79 -15.99 -9.00 3.43
N THR A 80 -16.40 -7.77 3.65
CA THR A 80 -17.40 -7.14 2.80
C THR A 80 -16.80 -6.86 1.43
N ASP A 81 -17.55 -7.15 0.38
CA ASP A 81 -17.19 -6.83 -1.00
C ASP A 81 -18.20 -5.79 -1.51
N ILE A 82 -17.99 -4.53 -1.11
CA ILE A 82 -18.95 -3.45 -1.41
C ILE A 82 -18.87 -3.07 -2.89
N HIS A 83 -17.65 -3.06 -3.44
CA HIS A 83 -17.37 -2.55 -4.77
C HIS A 83 -17.27 -3.66 -5.84
N GLY A 84 -17.36 -4.93 -5.45
CA GLY A 84 -17.27 -6.07 -6.37
C GLY A 84 -15.84 -6.42 -6.80
N PHE A 85 -14.83 -5.94 -6.06
CA PHE A 85 -13.41 -6.21 -6.33
C PHE A 85 -12.89 -7.46 -5.61
N GLY A 86 -13.74 -8.11 -4.80
CA GLY A 86 -13.41 -9.29 -4.03
C GLY A 86 -13.33 -9.00 -2.53
N LYS A 87 -13.52 -10.05 -1.73
CA LYS A 87 -13.51 -9.92 -0.27
C LYS A 87 -12.11 -9.59 0.23
N GLY A 88 -12.01 -8.55 1.06
CA GLY A 88 -10.74 -8.11 1.63
C GLY A 88 -9.95 -7.19 0.72
N PHE A 89 -10.50 -6.78 -0.43
CA PHE A 89 -9.80 -5.91 -1.38
C PHE A 89 -9.24 -4.67 -0.69
N GLU A 90 -10.00 -3.96 0.15
CA GLU A 90 -9.54 -2.72 0.80
C GLU A 90 -8.47 -2.92 1.90
N TRP A 91 -7.97 -4.15 2.09
CA TRP A 91 -7.04 -4.50 3.16
C TRP A 91 -5.84 -5.27 2.63
N ILE A 92 -4.65 -4.85 3.05
CA ILE A 92 -3.43 -5.65 2.91
C ILE A 92 -3.13 -6.31 4.25
N GLY A 93 -2.77 -7.58 4.24
CA GLY A 93 -2.69 -8.36 5.46
C GLY A 93 -1.64 -9.46 5.44
N TRP A 94 -1.09 -9.71 6.62
CA TRP A 94 -0.09 -10.73 6.89
C TRP A 94 -0.51 -11.55 8.11
N ARG A 95 0.06 -12.73 8.26
CA ARG A 95 -0.07 -13.56 9.46
C ARG A 95 1.28 -13.66 10.16
N ASN A 96 1.25 -13.95 11.46
CA ASN A 96 2.49 -14.16 12.22
C ASN A 96 3.31 -15.35 11.69
N ASP A 97 2.64 -16.34 11.09
CA ASP A 97 3.26 -17.51 10.46
C ASP A 97 3.48 -17.35 8.95
N THR A 98 3.39 -16.12 8.42
CA THR A 98 3.74 -15.85 7.02
C THR A 98 5.21 -16.28 6.78
N PRO A 99 5.47 -17.23 5.87
CA PRO A 99 6.81 -17.82 5.70
C PRO A 99 7.89 -16.81 5.32
N SER A 100 7.55 -15.78 4.55
CA SER A 100 8.50 -14.71 4.17
C SER A 100 8.92 -13.83 5.35
N LEU A 101 8.08 -13.72 6.38
CA LEU A 101 8.40 -12.89 7.54
C LEU A 101 9.22 -13.65 8.59
N LEU A 102 9.17 -15.00 8.62
CA LEU A 102 9.91 -15.83 9.61
C LEU A 102 9.76 -15.35 11.07
N GLY A 103 8.59 -14.81 11.42
CA GLY A 103 8.31 -14.25 12.75
C GLY A 103 8.89 -12.85 13.00
N HIS A 104 9.57 -12.25 12.01
CA HIS A 104 9.94 -10.84 12.04
C HIS A 104 8.71 -9.94 11.86
N PRO A 105 8.73 -8.72 12.42
CA PRO A 105 7.69 -7.73 12.19
C PRO A 105 7.52 -7.39 10.71
N VAL A 106 6.31 -6.98 10.32
CA VAL A 106 6.06 -6.42 8.98
C VAL A 106 6.83 -5.10 8.85
N GLU A 107 7.79 -5.07 7.93
CA GLU A 107 8.57 -3.88 7.61
C GLU A 107 8.02 -3.21 6.35
N ILE A 108 7.63 -1.93 6.45
CA ILE A 108 7.14 -1.12 5.35
C ILE A 108 8.08 0.07 5.18
N THR A 109 8.61 0.24 3.98
CA THR A 109 9.55 1.34 3.67
C THR A 109 8.88 2.30 2.70
N PHE A 110 8.67 3.55 3.12
CA PHE A 110 8.16 4.61 2.27
C PHE A 110 9.29 5.49 1.76
N GLU A 111 9.31 5.75 0.45
CA GLU A 111 10.22 6.69 -0.19
C GLU A 111 9.48 7.98 -0.53
N PHE A 112 10.09 9.12 -0.21
CA PHE A 112 9.51 10.43 -0.44
C PHE A 112 10.33 11.21 -1.45
N GLU A 113 9.68 12.08 -2.23
CA GLU A 113 10.34 12.88 -3.28
C GLU A 113 11.44 13.80 -2.73
N SER A 114 11.27 14.27 -1.51
CA SER A 114 12.18 15.21 -0.85
C SER A 114 12.28 14.93 0.64
N VAL A 115 13.34 15.46 1.27
CA VAL A 115 13.50 15.41 2.73
C VAL A 115 12.39 16.22 3.39
N ARG A 116 11.72 15.63 4.38
CA ARG A 116 10.52 16.17 5.03
C ARG A 116 10.58 16.07 6.54
N ASN A 117 9.84 16.97 7.19
CA ASN A 117 9.57 16.91 8.62
C ASN A 117 8.25 16.17 8.83
N PHE A 118 8.29 15.04 9.53
CA PHE A 118 7.12 14.24 9.84
C PHE A 118 6.54 14.64 11.20
N SER A 119 5.28 15.05 11.23
CA SER A 119 4.55 15.38 12.46
C SER A 119 3.71 14.20 12.98
N ALA A 120 3.22 13.35 12.08
CA ALA A 120 2.41 12.19 12.40
C ALA A 120 2.52 11.12 11.31
N VAL A 121 2.23 9.87 11.69
CA VAL A 121 1.95 8.75 10.78
C VAL A 121 0.62 8.17 11.22
N ILE A 122 -0.31 8.01 10.28
CA ILE A 122 -1.66 7.50 10.55
C ILE A 122 -1.81 6.17 9.83
N LEU A 123 -1.99 5.09 10.58
CA LEU A 123 -2.20 3.75 10.04
C LEU A 123 -3.66 3.33 10.29
N HIS A 124 -4.41 3.13 9.21
CA HIS A 124 -5.76 2.57 9.29
C HIS A 124 -5.67 1.05 9.38
N THR A 125 -5.98 0.49 10.55
CA THR A 125 -5.85 -0.95 10.82
C THR A 125 -7.19 -1.58 11.19
N ASN A 126 -7.34 -2.87 10.87
CA ASN A 126 -8.54 -3.62 11.22
C ASN A 126 -8.36 -4.30 12.59
N ASN A 127 -9.42 -4.32 13.41
CA ASN A 127 -9.41 -4.97 14.72
C ASN A 127 -10.62 -5.91 14.90
N MET A 128 -10.93 -6.72 13.90
CA MET A 128 -11.99 -7.73 13.96
C MET A 128 -11.53 -8.99 14.73
N PHE A 129 -11.34 -8.84 16.05
CA PHE A 129 -10.80 -9.89 16.93
C PHE A 129 -11.58 -11.21 16.87
N ILE A 130 -12.91 -11.16 16.69
CA ILE A 130 -13.78 -12.34 16.51
C ILE A 130 -13.44 -13.20 15.28
N LYS A 131 -12.58 -12.68 14.40
CA LYS A 131 -12.01 -13.36 13.24
C LYS A 131 -10.49 -13.30 13.28
N ASP A 132 -9.85 -13.31 14.44
CA ASP A 132 -8.38 -13.39 14.57
C ASP A 132 -7.63 -12.29 13.78
N VAL A 133 -8.25 -11.12 13.61
CA VAL A 133 -7.59 -9.92 13.05
C VAL A 133 -7.43 -8.92 14.18
N GLN A 134 -6.22 -8.42 14.36
CA GLN A 134 -5.85 -7.58 15.50
C GLN A 134 -4.93 -6.46 15.04
N VAL A 135 -4.96 -5.35 15.78
CA VAL A 135 -3.97 -4.28 15.66
C VAL A 135 -2.61 -4.73 16.19
N PHE A 136 -1.54 -4.15 15.65
CA PHE A 136 -0.18 -4.40 16.14
C PHE A 136 -0.01 -3.88 17.58
N VAL A 137 0.83 -4.55 18.36
CA VAL A 137 1.15 -4.13 19.74
C VAL A 137 2.21 -3.02 19.77
N HIS A 138 3.15 -3.05 18.82
CA HIS A 138 4.23 -2.07 18.73
C HIS A 138 4.45 -1.63 17.29
N ALA A 139 4.77 -0.34 17.10
CA ALA A 139 5.31 0.18 15.85
C ALA A 139 6.61 0.92 16.15
N LYS A 140 7.63 0.70 15.32
CA LYS A 140 8.90 1.41 15.36
C LYS A 140 9.10 2.11 14.02
N VAL A 141 9.29 3.42 14.06
CA VAL A 141 9.51 4.24 12.87
C VAL A 141 10.95 4.71 12.87
N PHE A 142 11.65 4.38 11.78
CA PHE A 142 13.02 4.79 11.54
C PHE A 142 13.06 5.76 10.36
N PHE A 143 13.98 6.72 10.40
CA PHE A 143 14.14 7.71 9.33
C PHE A 143 15.52 7.57 8.68
N SER A 144 15.56 7.73 7.37
CA SER A 144 16.80 7.76 6.61
C SER A 144 16.73 8.84 5.53
N ILE A 145 17.80 9.63 5.40
CA ILE A 145 17.94 10.60 4.30
C ILE A 145 18.51 9.93 3.04
N SER A 146 19.31 8.87 3.21
CA SER A 146 20.03 8.20 2.12
C SER A 146 19.40 6.86 1.68
N GLY A 147 18.40 6.38 2.41
CA GLY A 147 17.78 5.06 2.23
C GLY A 147 18.67 3.88 2.63
N ARG A 148 19.93 4.12 3.03
CA ARG A 148 20.91 3.06 3.36
C ARG A 148 21.20 2.94 4.84
N GLN A 149 21.10 4.04 5.56
CA GLN A 149 21.42 4.11 6.99
C GLN A 149 20.26 4.78 7.73
N TYR A 150 19.69 4.04 8.66
CA TYR A 150 18.67 4.54 9.58
C TYR A 150 19.39 4.95 10.86
N ALA A 151 19.60 6.26 11.03
CA ALA A 151 20.36 6.81 12.15
C ALA A 151 19.43 7.24 13.29
N GLY A 152 19.85 7.00 14.53
CA GLY A 152 19.14 7.44 15.74
C GLY A 152 18.22 6.39 16.36
N GLU A 153 17.61 6.76 17.49
CA GLU A 153 16.59 5.93 18.13
C GLU A 153 15.27 6.00 17.35
N PRO A 154 14.59 4.86 17.15
CA PRO A 154 13.29 4.87 16.47
C PRO A 154 12.25 5.56 17.33
N VAL A 155 11.30 6.22 16.66
CA VAL A 155 10.05 6.63 17.32
C VAL A 155 9.24 5.36 17.57
N GLN A 156 8.88 5.13 18.83
CA GLN A 156 8.16 3.92 19.24
C GLN A 156 6.73 4.27 19.65
N PHE A 157 5.78 3.46 19.18
CA PHE A 157 4.39 3.49 19.61
C PHE A 157 4.01 2.11 20.15
N SER A 158 3.21 2.08 21.21
CA SER A 158 2.64 0.86 21.77
C SER A 158 1.14 1.03 21.95
N TYR A 159 0.36 0.03 21.54
CA TYR A 159 -1.11 0.00 21.64
C TYR A 159 -1.56 -0.61 22.97
#